data_AF-A0A8J2ISQ1-F1
#
_entry.id   AF-A0A8J2ISQ1-F1
#
_cell.length_a   1.000
_cell.length_b   1.000
_cell.length_c   1.000
_cell.angle_alpha   90.00
_cell.angle_beta   90.00
_cell.angle_gamma   90.00
#
_symmetry.space_group_name_H-M   'P 1'
#
loop_
_entity.id
_entity.type
_entity.pdbx_description
1 polymer ?
#
loop_
_entity_poly.entity_id
_entity_poly.type
_entity_poly.pdbx_seq_one_letter_code
_entity_poly.pdbx_strand_id
1 'polypeptide(L)'
;MQNLDFDTKEWVTIRDGMSRMTQCAANLVGFENIRLNTRVDGITNLDDGRVELSAKSLHQSTTMAFDAVVLSIPPAAIHNIVDPPKWSFMKEQAIRDLRFRWIVFPSNDMGSSGSGVLLLYSWMSDAAKWSGLSQDERVKICLHDLSKHYADDPEIDVYEQYIESFDVLWTNEWCGGDAMYLPGQFSRFHEVAKARERQIFFAGEHFSRHHTWIAGAIDSAWRTTGEVLGRGVQALGREYFSADQKRE
;
A
#
# COMPACT_ATOMS: atom_id res chain seq x y z
N MET A 1 -11.61 10.55 -15.56
CA MET A 1 -11.90 9.10 -15.55
C MET A 1 -10.60 8.41 -15.93
N GLN A 2 -9.95 7.69 -15.01
CA GLN A 2 -8.75 6.91 -15.35
C GLN A 2 -9.22 5.58 -15.90
N ASN A 3 -8.91 5.30 -17.16
CA ASN A 3 -9.22 4.01 -17.76
C ASN A 3 -8.16 3.00 -17.31
N LEU A 4 -8.58 1.97 -16.57
CA LEU A 4 -7.76 0.83 -16.17
C LEU A 4 -8.25 -0.39 -16.96
N ASP A 5 -7.70 -0.58 -18.16
CA ASP A 5 -7.96 -1.76 -18.98
C ASP A 5 -7.22 -2.98 -18.41
N PHE A 6 -7.90 -3.75 -17.58
CA PHE A 6 -7.59 -5.17 -17.36
C PHE A 6 -8.36 -6.08 -18.31
N ASP A 7 -9.21 -5.52 -19.18
CA ASP A 7 -10.11 -6.23 -20.11
C ASP A 7 -11.05 -7.24 -19.39
N THR A 8 -11.23 -7.12 -18.07
CA THR A 8 -12.17 -7.92 -17.27
C THR A 8 -13.45 -7.15 -17.01
N LYS A 9 -14.60 -7.76 -17.28
CA LYS A 9 -15.92 -7.21 -16.90
C LYS A 9 -16.36 -7.63 -15.50
N GLU A 10 -15.80 -8.73 -14.99
CA GLU A 10 -16.12 -9.29 -13.68
C GLU A 10 -15.03 -8.98 -12.65
N TRP A 11 -15.46 -8.65 -11.43
CA TRP A 11 -14.62 -8.32 -10.29
C TRP A 11 -14.89 -9.30 -9.16
N VAL A 12 -13.84 -9.74 -8.46
CA VAL A 12 -13.92 -10.77 -7.40
C VAL A 12 -13.13 -10.37 -6.16
N THR A 13 -13.53 -10.89 -5.00
CA THR A 13 -12.85 -10.71 -3.70
C THR A 13 -12.38 -12.06 -3.15
N ILE A 14 -11.34 -12.06 -2.31
CA ILE A 14 -10.90 -13.29 -1.62
C ILE A 14 -11.83 -13.56 -0.44
N ARG A 15 -12.51 -14.71 -0.49
CA ARG A 15 -13.34 -15.21 0.61
C ARG A 15 -12.49 -15.37 1.90
N ASP A 16 -13.05 -14.93 3.01
CA ASP A 16 -12.40 -14.87 4.33
C ASP A 16 -11.18 -13.93 4.42
N GLY A 17 -11.02 -13.00 3.47
CA GLY A 17 -10.14 -11.82 3.60
C GLY A 17 -8.77 -11.91 2.92
N MET A 18 -8.23 -10.74 2.57
CA MET A 18 -7.00 -10.58 1.77
C MET A 18 -5.71 -10.91 2.54
N SER A 19 -5.72 -10.86 3.88
CA SER A 19 -4.55 -11.10 4.74
C SER A 19 -3.96 -12.52 4.60
N ARG A 20 -4.75 -13.48 4.11
CA ARG A 20 -4.30 -14.85 3.81
C ARG A 20 -3.12 -14.85 2.82
N MET A 21 -3.08 -13.90 1.89
CA MET A 21 -2.02 -13.78 0.89
C MET A 21 -0.67 -13.36 1.51
N THR A 22 -0.66 -12.37 2.40
CA THR A 22 0.57 -11.89 3.04
C THR A 22 1.11 -12.91 4.05
N GLN A 23 0.23 -13.63 4.75
CA GLN A 23 0.63 -14.72 5.65
C GLN A 23 1.38 -15.85 4.91
N CYS A 24 0.93 -16.23 3.71
CA CYS A 24 1.63 -17.20 2.87
C CYS A 24 3.03 -16.70 2.45
N ALA A 25 3.17 -15.42 2.11
CA ALA A 25 4.46 -14.84 1.75
C ALA A 25 5.45 -14.80 2.93
N ALA A 26 5.00 -14.42 4.13
CA ALA A 26 5.83 -14.41 5.33
C ALA A 26 6.39 -15.80 5.67
N ASN A 27 5.57 -16.85 5.53
CA ASN A 27 6.00 -18.24 5.72
C ASN A 27 7.10 -18.68 4.74
N LEU A 28 7.18 -18.09 3.54
CA LEU A 28 8.19 -18.42 2.52
C LEU A 28 9.53 -17.69 2.75
N VAL A 29 9.50 -16.51 3.37
CA VAL A 29 10.70 -15.68 3.66
C VAL A 29 11.44 -16.14 4.92
N GLY A 30 10.74 -16.81 5.85
CA GLY A 30 11.28 -17.16 7.16
C GLY A 30 11.17 -16.00 8.14
N PHE A 31 10.52 -16.22 9.28
CA PHE A 31 10.26 -15.18 10.28
C PHE A 31 11.54 -14.66 10.96
N GLU A 32 12.62 -15.44 10.97
CA GLU A 32 13.93 -15.04 11.47
C GLU A 32 14.54 -13.84 10.72
N ASN A 33 14.10 -13.63 9.47
CA ASN A 33 14.52 -12.51 8.63
C ASN A 33 13.61 -11.26 8.80
N ILE A 34 12.52 -11.37 9.58
CA ILE A 34 11.48 -10.34 9.74
C ILE A 34 11.51 -9.77 11.17
N ARG A 35 12.10 -8.57 11.34
CA ARG A 35 12.15 -7.88 12.63
C ARG A 35 10.93 -6.99 12.86
N LEU A 36 9.85 -7.56 13.40
CA LEU A 36 8.68 -6.80 13.85
C LEU A 36 9.04 -5.83 15.01
N ASN A 37 8.17 -4.85 15.27
CA ASN A 37 8.31 -3.88 16.37
C ASN A 37 9.64 -3.09 16.39
N THR A 38 10.28 -2.94 15.23
CA THR A 38 11.59 -2.29 15.07
C THR A 38 11.44 -1.12 14.10
N ARG A 39 11.17 0.09 14.63
CA ARG A 39 10.92 1.28 13.80
C ARG A 39 12.22 2.01 13.49
N VAL A 40 12.56 2.14 12.22
CA VAL A 40 13.63 3.04 11.74
C VAL A 40 13.25 4.48 12.06
N ASP A 41 14.17 5.23 12.68
CA ASP A 41 13.94 6.61 13.12
C ASP A 41 14.98 7.63 12.64
N GLY A 42 16.10 7.17 12.07
CA GLY A 42 17.12 7.98 11.43
C GLY A 42 17.80 7.24 10.28
N ILE A 43 18.18 7.97 9.24
CA ILE A 43 18.80 7.41 8.03
C ILE A 43 19.95 8.33 7.59
N THR A 44 21.18 7.82 7.70
CA THR A 44 22.39 8.59 7.45
C THR A 44 23.20 7.97 6.32
N ASN A 45 23.62 8.79 5.35
CA ASN A 45 24.58 8.37 4.33
C ASN A 45 26.00 8.48 4.92
N LEU A 46 26.77 7.41 4.84
CA LEU A 46 28.16 7.37 5.30
C LEU A 46 29.13 7.78 4.18
N ASP A 47 30.31 8.29 4.54
CA ASP A 47 31.35 8.72 3.60
C ASP A 47 31.88 7.58 2.70
N ASP A 48 31.73 6.32 3.14
CA ASP A 48 32.11 5.12 2.38
C ASP A 48 31.03 4.65 1.39
N GLY A 49 29.90 5.36 1.31
CA GLY A 49 28.78 5.06 0.41
C GLY A 49 27.74 4.09 0.98
N ARG A 50 27.92 3.58 2.20
CA ARG A 50 26.90 2.76 2.89
C ARG A 50 25.81 3.64 3.52
N VAL A 51 24.67 3.02 3.84
CA VAL A 51 23.56 3.68 4.54
C VAL A 51 23.47 3.12 5.95
N GLU A 52 23.55 4.00 6.94
CA GLU A 52 23.32 3.67 8.33
C GLU A 52 21.85 3.93 8.70
N LEU A 53 21.22 2.93 9.33
CA LEU A 53 19.90 3.05 9.92
C LEU A 53 20.01 3.03 11.44
N SER A 54 19.43 4.03 12.10
CA SER A 54 19.03 3.90 13.49
C SER A 54 17.59 3.38 13.55
N ALA A 55 17.35 2.42 14.44
CA ALA A 55 16.03 1.91 14.71
C ALA A 55 15.79 1.75 16.22
N LYS A 56 14.55 2.01 16.64
CA LYS A 56 14.09 1.84 18.02
C LYS A 56 13.12 0.66 18.15
N SER A 57 13.36 -0.12 19.18
CA SER A 57 12.40 -1.04 19.79
C SER A 57 12.00 -0.51 21.18
N LEU A 58 11.09 -1.18 21.88
CA LEU A 58 10.59 -0.79 23.20
C LEU A 58 11.68 -0.56 24.27
N HIS A 59 12.84 -1.23 24.16
CA HIS A 59 13.90 -1.20 25.18
C HIS A 59 15.32 -1.00 24.61
N GLN A 60 15.48 -0.88 23.30
CA GLN A 60 16.80 -0.83 22.66
C GLN A 60 16.77 0.04 21.39
N SER A 61 17.73 0.95 21.29
CA SER A 61 18.16 1.54 20.01
C SER A 61 19.24 0.65 19.40
N THR A 62 19.14 0.39 18.10
CA THR A 62 20.16 -0.33 17.33
C THR A 62 20.52 0.49 16.11
N THR A 63 21.81 0.54 15.82
CA THR A 63 22.37 1.17 14.62
C THR A 63 23.01 0.08 13.77
N MET A 64 22.71 0.07 12.47
CA MET A 64 23.28 -0.90 11.52
C MET A 64 23.62 -0.21 10.20
N ALA A 65 24.84 -0.40 9.73
CA ALA A 65 25.28 0.00 8.40
C ALA A 65 24.97 -1.11 7.39
N PHE A 66 24.32 -0.76 6.29
CA PHE A 66 23.98 -1.66 5.19
C PHE A 66 24.58 -1.14 3.88
N ASP A 67 24.95 -2.06 2.99
CA ASP A 67 25.44 -1.71 1.65
C ASP A 67 24.34 -1.05 0.79
N ALA A 68 23.06 -1.32 1.12
CA ALA A 68 21.89 -0.63 0.57
C ALA A 68 20.70 -0.74 1.52
N VAL A 69 19.77 0.22 1.46
CA VAL A 69 18.49 0.19 2.18
C VAL A 69 17.35 0.45 1.20
N VAL A 70 16.30 -0.36 1.27
CA VAL A 70 15.05 -0.16 0.53
C VAL A 70 13.98 0.34 1.50
N LEU A 71 13.51 1.57 1.28
CA LEU A 71 12.41 2.16 2.06
C LEU A 71 11.08 1.83 1.40
N SER A 72 10.51 0.67 1.73
CA SER A 72 9.16 0.25 1.32
C SER A 72 8.05 0.90 2.15
N ILE A 73 8.21 2.18 2.50
CA ILE A 73 7.36 2.94 3.43
C ILE A 73 6.71 4.13 2.72
N PRO A 74 5.58 4.67 3.20
CA PRO A 74 4.89 5.75 2.50
C PRO A 74 5.59 7.11 2.61
N PRO A 75 5.28 8.04 1.69
CA PRO A 75 5.66 9.45 1.79
C PRO A 75 5.33 10.08 3.16
N ALA A 76 4.21 9.71 3.77
CA ALA A 76 3.82 10.19 5.10
C ALA A 76 4.68 9.59 6.24
N ALA A 77 5.10 8.34 6.17
CA ALA A 77 6.02 7.75 7.16
C ALA A 77 7.43 8.32 7.01
N ILE A 78 7.84 8.78 5.82
CA ILE A 78 9.09 9.53 5.63
C ILE A 78 9.10 10.84 6.44
N HIS A 79 7.95 11.51 6.63
CA HIS A 79 7.84 12.67 7.53
C HIS A 79 7.93 12.31 9.02
N ASN A 80 7.77 11.03 9.37
CA ASN A 80 7.83 10.51 10.74
C ASN A 80 9.22 9.91 11.09
N ILE A 81 10.20 10.00 10.19
CA ILE A 81 11.62 9.79 10.48
C ILE A 81 12.14 11.05 11.16
N VAL A 82 12.79 10.91 12.32
CA VAL A 82 13.23 12.05 13.15
C VAL A 82 14.44 12.74 12.54
N ASP A 83 15.37 11.96 11.96
CA ASP A 83 16.51 12.46 11.21
C ASP A 83 16.48 11.92 9.76
N PRO A 84 15.69 12.55 8.86
CA PRO A 84 15.60 12.17 7.46
C PRO A 84 16.72 12.82 6.63
N PRO A 85 17.21 12.15 5.58
CA PRO A 85 18.15 12.77 4.65
C PRO A 85 17.46 13.94 3.91
N LYS A 86 18.24 14.94 3.51
CA LYS A 86 17.72 16.12 2.80
C LYS A 86 17.08 15.72 1.46
N TRP A 87 15.79 16.00 1.32
CA TRP A 87 15.02 15.81 0.09
C TRP A 87 15.01 17.08 -0.78
N SER A 88 14.46 16.99 -1.98
CA SER A 88 14.28 18.15 -2.88
C SER A 88 12.91 18.80 -2.68
N PHE A 89 12.84 20.13 -2.85
CA PHE A 89 11.63 20.93 -2.67
C PHE A 89 10.38 20.37 -3.38
N MET A 90 10.51 19.96 -4.64
CA MET A 90 9.41 19.36 -5.42
C MET A 90 8.90 18.04 -4.84
N LYS A 91 9.74 17.29 -4.11
CA LYS A 91 9.35 16.05 -3.44
C LYS A 91 8.52 16.33 -2.18
N GLU A 92 8.78 17.43 -1.47
CA GLU A 92 8.04 17.81 -0.26
C GLU A 92 6.64 18.37 -0.56
N GLN A 93 6.49 19.12 -1.65
CA GLN A 93 5.22 19.77 -2.00
C GLN A 93 4.12 18.79 -2.42
N ALA A 94 4.48 17.61 -2.94
CA ALA A 94 3.54 16.64 -3.50
C ALA A 94 2.65 15.89 -2.48
N ILE A 95 2.73 16.19 -1.18
CA ILE A 95 2.28 15.28 -0.10
C ILE A 95 1.03 15.81 0.71
N ARG A 96 0.18 16.76 0.24
CA ARG A 96 -0.59 17.65 1.20
C ARG A 96 -2.12 18.02 1.11
N ASP A 97 -2.92 17.80 0.06
CA ASP A 97 -4.31 18.38 -0.09
C ASP A 97 -5.62 17.51 -0.17
N LEU A 98 -6.75 18.07 0.33
CA LEU A 98 -8.09 17.50 0.70
C LEU A 98 -8.12 16.35 1.74
N ARG A 99 -9.26 15.69 2.07
CA ARG A 99 -9.39 14.72 3.21
C ARG A 99 -9.99 13.34 2.86
N PHE A 100 -11.19 13.21 2.30
CA PHE A 100 -11.73 11.91 1.85
C PHE A 100 -12.64 12.08 0.64
N ARG A 101 -12.84 10.98 -0.11
CA ARG A 101 -13.20 11.10 -1.53
C ARG A 101 -14.20 10.08 -2.05
N TRP A 102 -14.42 8.96 -1.36
CA TRP A 102 -15.33 7.89 -1.81
C TRP A 102 -16.13 7.28 -0.65
N ILE A 103 -17.40 7.02 -0.91
CA ILE A 103 -18.26 6.12 -0.11
C ILE A 103 -18.40 4.83 -0.93
N VAL A 104 -18.08 3.68 -0.33
CA VAL A 104 -18.08 2.38 -1.01
C VAL A 104 -19.00 1.43 -0.25
N PHE A 105 -20.06 1.01 -0.94
CA PHE A 105 -20.99 -0.03 -0.50
C PHE A 105 -20.38 -1.41 -0.82
N PRO A 106 -20.18 -2.30 0.17
CA PRO A 106 -19.70 -3.66 -0.08
C PRO A 106 -20.69 -4.46 -0.95
N SER A 107 -20.14 -5.28 -1.84
CA SER A 107 -20.92 -6.18 -2.72
C SER A 107 -21.28 -7.52 -2.07
N ASN A 108 -20.74 -7.81 -0.88
CA ASN A 108 -21.06 -8.99 -0.09
C ASN A 108 -22.34 -8.76 0.71
N ASP A 109 -23.07 -9.84 1.01
CA ASP A 109 -24.22 -9.84 1.94
C ASP A 109 -25.37 -8.86 1.61
N MET A 110 -25.42 -8.36 0.37
CA MET A 110 -26.49 -7.49 -0.13
C MET A 110 -27.85 -8.17 -0.02
N GLY A 111 -28.84 -7.44 0.52
CA GLY A 111 -30.19 -7.97 0.75
C GLY A 111 -30.31 -8.93 1.94
N SER A 112 -29.23 -9.16 2.70
CA SER A 112 -29.35 -9.79 4.02
C SER A 112 -30.07 -8.87 5.01
N SER A 113 -30.71 -9.46 6.03
CA SER A 113 -31.38 -8.73 7.10
C SER A 113 -30.45 -8.41 8.29
N GLY A 114 -29.14 -8.45 8.08
CA GLY A 114 -28.12 -8.22 9.11
C GLY A 114 -27.49 -6.84 9.02
N SER A 115 -26.58 -6.53 9.95
CA SER A 115 -25.78 -5.31 9.90
C SER A 115 -24.87 -5.29 8.66
N GLY A 116 -24.95 -4.22 7.88
CA GLY A 116 -24.00 -3.96 6.80
C GLY A 116 -22.72 -3.28 7.29
N VAL A 117 -21.69 -3.26 6.44
CA VAL A 117 -20.49 -2.43 6.60
C VAL A 117 -20.54 -1.33 5.54
N LEU A 118 -20.05 -0.13 5.85
CA LEU A 118 -19.83 0.94 4.87
C LEU A 118 -18.34 1.32 4.88
N LEU A 119 -17.71 1.35 3.71
CA LEU A 119 -16.30 1.74 3.59
C LEU A 119 -16.20 3.19 3.16
N LEU A 120 -15.52 4.01 3.97
CA LEU A 120 -15.14 5.38 3.62
C LEU A 120 -13.67 5.40 3.21
N TYR A 121 -13.39 5.93 2.03
CA TYR A 121 -12.07 5.80 1.42
C TYR A 121 -11.49 7.13 0.94
N SER A 122 -10.19 7.27 1.17
CA SER A 122 -9.38 8.45 0.90
C SER A 122 -8.01 8.01 0.39
N TRP A 123 -7.39 8.83 -0.46
CA TRP A 123 -6.16 8.45 -1.14
C TRP A 123 -5.23 9.62 -1.34
N MET A 124 -3.93 9.34 -1.42
CA MET A 124 -2.88 10.35 -1.63
C MET A 124 -2.98 11.49 -0.60
N SER A 125 -3.12 12.70 -1.14
CA SER A 125 -3.27 13.98 -0.48
C SER A 125 -4.52 14.04 0.42
N ASP A 126 -5.59 13.31 0.08
CA ASP A 126 -6.79 13.17 0.90
C ASP A 126 -6.47 12.40 2.19
N ALA A 127 -5.94 11.19 2.05
CA ALA A 127 -5.55 10.34 3.20
C ALA A 127 -4.62 11.08 4.18
N ALA A 128 -3.70 11.90 3.66
CA ALA A 128 -2.76 12.66 4.46
C ALA A 128 -3.43 13.58 5.51
N LYS A 129 -4.59 14.20 5.22
CA LYS A 129 -5.22 15.13 6.18
C LYS A 129 -5.99 14.45 7.31
N TRP A 130 -6.08 13.12 7.35
CA TRP A 130 -6.55 12.38 8.52
C TRP A 130 -5.44 12.06 9.53
N SER A 131 -4.17 12.08 9.10
CA SER A 131 -3.02 11.59 9.89
C SER A 131 -2.82 12.26 11.25
N GLY A 132 -3.23 13.53 11.38
CA GLY A 132 -3.14 14.32 12.61
C GLY A 132 -4.37 14.28 13.52
N LEU A 133 -5.36 13.43 13.23
CA LEU A 133 -6.61 13.30 14.00
C LEU A 133 -6.61 11.98 14.77
N SER A 134 -7.17 11.97 15.99
CA SER A 134 -7.47 10.74 16.75
C SER A 134 -8.60 9.93 16.09
N GLN A 135 -8.70 8.63 16.40
CA GLN A 135 -9.75 7.76 15.84
C GLN A 135 -11.15 8.34 16.07
N ASP A 136 -11.47 8.75 17.31
CA ASP A 136 -12.72 9.42 17.66
C ASP A 136 -13.03 10.65 16.80
N GLU A 137 -12.03 11.48 16.51
CA GLU A 137 -12.21 12.66 15.64
C GLU A 137 -12.45 12.25 14.19
N ARG A 138 -11.75 11.21 13.69
CA ARG A 138 -11.97 10.67 12.35
C ARG A 138 -13.41 10.15 12.21
N VAL A 139 -13.86 9.35 13.17
CA VAL A 139 -15.23 8.79 13.22
C VAL A 139 -16.29 9.91 13.30
N LYS A 140 -16.10 10.91 14.16
CA LYS A 140 -17.04 12.05 14.28
C LYS A 140 -17.18 12.84 12.99
N ILE A 141 -16.09 13.08 12.27
CA ILE A 141 -16.09 13.77 10.97
C ILE A 141 -16.79 12.88 9.92
N CYS A 142 -16.46 11.59 9.85
CA CYS A 142 -17.12 10.63 8.97
C CYS A 142 -18.64 10.59 9.16
N LEU A 143 -19.13 10.51 10.41
CA LEU A 143 -20.56 10.50 10.72
C LEU A 143 -21.22 11.85 10.40
N HIS A 144 -20.57 12.97 10.70
CA HIS A 144 -21.05 14.30 10.31
C HIS A 144 -21.22 14.41 8.80
N ASP A 145 -20.20 14.04 8.02
CA ASP A 145 -20.24 14.22 6.58
C ASP A 145 -21.15 13.20 5.88
N LEU A 146 -21.33 12.01 6.45
CA LEU A 146 -22.39 11.08 6.03
C LEU A 146 -23.79 11.64 6.33
N SER A 147 -24.02 12.25 7.51
CA SER A 147 -25.31 12.90 7.81
C SER A 147 -25.59 14.10 6.89
N LYS A 148 -24.54 14.75 6.35
CA LYS A 148 -24.66 15.75 5.28
C LYS A 148 -24.93 15.13 3.92
N HIS A 149 -24.37 13.96 3.62
CA HIS A 149 -24.60 13.24 2.37
C HIS A 149 -26.05 12.74 2.25
N TYR A 150 -26.62 12.20 3.33
CA TYR A 150 -28.00 11.71 3.40
C TYR A 150 -29.01 12.75 3.89
N ALA A 151 -28.67 14.03 3.93
CA ALA A 151 -29.51 15.08 4.52
C ALA A 151 -30.89 15.26 3.84
N ASP A 152 -31.01 14.84 2.57
CA ASP A 152 -32.27 14.88 1.80
C ASP A 152 -33.12 13.60 1.94
N ASP A 153 -32.62 12.57 2.64
CA ASP A 153 -33.33 11.31 2.89
C ASP A 153 -33.81 11.24 4.35
N PRO A 154 -35.12 11.45 4.62
CA PRO A 154 -35.66 11.50 5.97
C PRO A 154 -35.77 10.11 6.64
N GLU A 155 -35.52 9.01 5.93
CA GLU A 155 -35.54 7.66 6.49
C GLU A 155 -34.17 7.21 7.03
N ILE A 156 -33.10 7.98 6.76
CA ILE A 156 -31.71 7.64 7.11
C ILE A 156 -31.18 8.55 8.22
N ASP A 157 -31.27 8.09 9.47
CA ASP A 157 -30.45 8.64 10.56
C ASP A 157 -29.14 7.86 10.67
N VAL A 158 -28.06 8.49 10.20
CA VAL A 158 -26.69 7.96 10.21
C VAL A 158 -26.17 7.68 11.63
N TYR A 159 -26.62 8.42 12.65
CA TYR A 159 -26.15 8.26 14.02
C TYR A 159 -26.88 7.11 14.73
N GLU A 160 -28.18 6.93 14.51
CA GLU A 160 -28.94 5.77 15.01
C GLU A 160 -28.51 4.46 14.33
N GLN A 161 -28.13 4.51 13.04
CA GLN A 161 -27.64 3.34 12.30
C GLN A 161 -26.19 2.96 12.61
N TYR A 162 -25.43 3.82 13.30
CA TYR A 162 -24.02 3.57 13.62
C TYR A 162 -23.86 2.59 14.80
N ILE A 163 -23.14 1.49 14.56
CA ILE A 163 -22.86 0.46 15.58
C ILE A 163 -21.40 0.56 16.05
N GLU A 164 -20.45 0.41 15.13
CA GLU A 164 -19.01 0.39 15.40
C GLU A 164 -18.25 0.82 14.13
N SER A 165 -16.99 1.24 14.30
CA SER A 165 -16.07 1.54 13.20
C SER A 165 -14.70 0.93 13.44
N PHE A 166 -14.05 0.55 12.34
CA PHE A 166 -12.63 0.26 12.29
C PHE A 166 -12.02 1.09 11.16
N ASP A 167 -10.80 1.59 11.35
CA ASP A 167 -10.14 2.43 10.36
C ASP A 167 -8.63 2.12 10.28
N VAL A 168 -8.08 2.29 9.07
CA VAL A 168 -6.65 2.08 8.81
C VAL A 168 -6.11 3.33 8.11
N LEU A 169 -5.28 4.07 8.84
CA LEU A 169 -4.43 5.09 8.24
C LEU A 169 -3.16 4.42 7.74
N TRP A 170 -3.17 3.97 6.48
CA TRP A 170 -1.99 3.35 5.87
C TRP A 170 -0.72 4.21 6.04
N THR A 171 -0.83 5.54 6.07
CA THR A 171 0.28 6.47 6.36
C THR A 171 1.02 6.22 7.68
N ASN A 172 0.35 5.59 8.64
CA ASN A 172 0.85 5.25 9.97
C ASN A 172 1.33 3.78 10.04
N GLU A 173 1.03 2.99 9.00
CA GLU A 173 1.48 1.62 8.81
C GLU A 173 2.84 1.57 8.12
N TRP A 174 3.37 0.36 7.96
CA TRP A 174 4.67 0.11 7.33
C TRP A 174 4.68 0.43 5.83
N CYS A 175 3.53 0.36 5.16
CA CYS A 175 3.28 0.81 3.80
C CYS A 175 2.04 1.72 3.81
N GLY A 176 2.06 2.84 3.09
CA GLY A 176 0.98 3.84 3.19
C GLY A 176 0.26 4.09 1.89
N GLY A 177 -0.55 3.10 1.55
CA GLY A 177 -1.21 3.01 0.27
C GLY A 177 -0.21 2.64 -0.82
N ASP A 178 -0.51 3.14 -2.00
CA ASP A 178 -0.07 2.55 -3.25
C ASP A 178 0.92 3.47 -3.97
N ALA A 179 1.77 2.91 -4.83
CA ALA A 179 2.64 3.74 -5.63
C ALA A 179 1.84 4.51 -6.68
N MET A 180 2.18 5.79 -6.82
CA MET A 180 1.71 6.59 -7.93
C MET A 180 2.82 7.52 -8.40
N TYR A 181 3.25 7.31 -9.63
CA TYR A 181 4.31 8.10 -10.22
C TYR A 181 3.79 9.48 -10.67
N LEU A 182 4.54 10.53 -10.33
CA LEU A 182 4.30 11.89 -10.83
C LEU A 182 4.56 11.95 -12.35
N PRO A 183 4.01 12.96 -13.07
CA PRO A 183 4.20 13.11 -14.51
C PRO A 183 5.67 13.01 -14.95
N GLY A 184 5.94 12.11 -15.91
CA GLY A 184 7.27 11.85 -16.43
C GLY A 184 8.18 10.98 -15.54
N GLN A 185 7.79 10.61 -14.31
CA GLN A 185 8.60 9.68 -13.51
C GLN A 185 8.64 8.27 -14.13
N PHE A 186 7.56 7.84 -14.80
CA PHE A 186 7.53 6.51 -15.41
C PHE A 186 8.56 6.36 -16.53
N SER A 187 8.55 7.26 -17.51
CA SER A 187 9.51 7.24 -18.62
C SER A 187 10.96 7.51 -18.18
N ARG A 188 11.17 8.27 -17.10
CA ARG A 188 12.52 8.67 -16.65
C ARG A 188 13.15 7.71 -15.64
N PHE A 189 12.34 7.06 -14.80
CA PHE A 189 12.83 6.33 -13.63
C PHE A 189 12.32 4.90 -13.51
N HIS A 190 11.26 4.48 -14.21
CA HIS A 190 10.70 3.12 -14.02
C HIS A 190 11.75 2.04 -14.29
N GLU A 191 12.33 2.03 -15.48
CA GLU A 191 13.31 0.99 -15.86
C GLU A 191 14.64 1.13 -15.09
N VAL A 192 15.00 2.34 -14.65
CA VAL A 192 16.22 2.59 -13.85
C VAL A 192 16.04 2.09 -12.42
N ALA A 193 14.93 2.43 -11.75
CA ALA A 193 14.67 2.02 -10.37
C ALA A 193 14.36 0.52 -10.24
N LYS A 194 13.91 -0.11 -11.34
CA LYS A 194 13.64 -1.54 -11.48
C LYS A 194 14.89 -2.36 -11.85
N ALA A 195 15.91 -1.73 -12.42
CA ALA A 195 17.13 -2.41 -12.82
C ALA A 195 17.85 -2.99 -11.59
N ARG A 196 18.34 -4.22 -11.70
CA ARG A 196 19.16 -4.82 -10.65
C ARG A 196 20.46 -4.02 -10.48
N GLU A 197 20.86 -3.82 -9.24
CA GLU A 197 22.18 -3.28 -8.91
C GLU A 197 23.05 -4.42 -8.38
N ARG A 198 23.95 -4.92 -9.24
CA ARG A 198 24.73 -6.14 -8.98
C ARG A 198 23.82 -7.34 -8.67
N GLN A 199 23.87 -7.87 -7.45
CA GLN A 199 23.04 -8.97 -6.97
C GLN A 199 21.81 -8.52 -6.17
N ILE A 200 21.54 -7.21 -6.11
CA ILE A 200 20.33 -6.64 -5.51
C ILE A 200 19.28 -6.51 -6.63
N PHE A 201 18.14 -7.15 -6.44
CA PHE A 201 17.03 -7.14 -7.40
C PHE A 201 15.79 -6.51 -6.76
N PHE A 202 14.98 -5.86 -7.60
CA PHE A 202 13.83 -5.09 -7.15
C PHE A 202 12.52 -5.75 -7.60
N ALA A 203 11.56 -5.85 -6.68
CA ALA A 203 10.23 -6.39 -6.93
C ALA A 203 9.18 -5.71 -6.04
N GLY A 204 7.97 -5.54 -6.57
CA GLY A 204 6.86 -4.85 -5.91
C GLY A 204 5.92 -4.22 -6.95
N GLU A 205 4.71 -3.82 -6.56
CA GLU A 205 3.74 -3.27 -7.52
C GLU A 205 4.28 -2.03 -8.26
N HIS A 206 5.03 -1.17 -7.56
CA HIS A 206 5.73 -0.01 -8.11
C HIS A 206 6.77 -0.30 -9.20
N PHE A 207 7.27 -1.54 -9.29
CA PHE A 207 8.19 -2.00 -10.34
C PHE A 207 7.51 -2.79 -11.46
N SER A 208 6.17 -2.76 -11.48
CA SER A 208 5.34 -3.24 -12.59
C SER A 208 4.73 -2.07 -13.39
N ARG A 209 4.03 -2.39 -14.47
CA ARG A 209 3.19 -1.42 -15.21
C ARG A 209 1.79 -1.27 -14.61
N HIS A 210 1.47 -2.01 -13.56
CA HIS A 210 0.16 -2.12 -12.92
C HIS A 210 0.25 -1.67 -11.46
N HIS A 211 0.60 -0.39 -11.26
CA HIS A 211 0.61 0.26 -9.93
C HIS A 211 -0.76 0.14 -9.26
N THR A 212 -0.78 0.12 -7.93
CA THR A 212 -1.98 -0.08 -7.08
C THR A 212 -2.62 -1.48 -7.17
N TRP A 213 -2.00 -2.45 -7.85
CA TRP A 213 -2.56 -3.79 -8.03
C TRP A 213 -1.66 -4.90 -7.53
N ILE A 214 -2.26 -5.88 -6.84
CA ILE A 214 -1.62 -7.15 -6.45
C ILE A 214 -1.05 -7.86 -7.69
N ALA A 215 -1.76 -7.81 -8.83
CA ALA A 215 -1.28 -8.33 -10.10
C ALA A 215 0.07 -7.71 -10.51
N GLY A 216 0.27 -6.41 -10.25
CA GLY A 216 1.55 -5.74 -10.47
C GLY A 216 2.67 -6.27 -9.57
N ALA A 217 2.39 -6.47 -8.28
CA ALA A 217 3.37 -7.08 -7.37
C ALA A 217 3.77 -8.49 -7.80
N ILE A 218 2.81 -9.31 -8.26
CA ILE A 218 3.04 -10.68 -8.75
C ILE A 218 3.84 -10.68 -10.06
N ASP A 219 3.47 -9.87 -11.05
CA ASP A 219 4.21 -9.73 -12.31
C ASP A 219 5.67 -9.32 -12.07
N SER A 220 5.86 -8.30 -11.23
CA SER A 220 7.19 -7.83 -10.84
C SER A 220 8.02 -8.93 -10.17
N ALA A 221 7.47 -9.65 -9.19
CA ALA A 221 8.15 -10.73 -8.49
C ALA A 221 8.47 -11.93 -9.40
N TRP A 222 7.54 -12.34 -10.28
CA TRP A 222 7.74 -13.43 -11.23
C TRP A 222 8.90 -13.12 -12.19
N ARG A 223 8.86 -11.93 -12.82
CA ARG A 223 9.90 -11.44 -13.72
C ARG A 223 11.26 -11.37 -13.02
N THR A 224 11.32 -10.77 -11.84
CA THR A 224 12.55 -10.63 -11.06
C THR A 224 13.12 -11.98 -10.62
N THR A 225 12.27 -12.98 -10.31
CA THR A 225 12.72 -14.35 -10.01
C THR A 225 13.43 -14.99 -11.22
N GLY A 226 12.97 -14.71 -12.44
CA GLY A 226 13.65 -15.16 -13.66
C GLY A 226 15.02 -14.51 -13.88
N GLU A 227 15.16 -13.22 -13.51
CA GLU A 227 16.45 -12.52 -13.55
C GLU A 227 17.44 -13.10 -12.54
N VAL A 228 16.99 -13.41 -11.31
CA VAL A 228 17.81 -14.05 -10.26
C VAL A 228 18.30 -15.43 -10.70
N LEU A 229 17.43 -16.23 -11.33
CA LEU A 229 17.76 -17.60 -11.75
C LEU A 229 18.45 -17.69 -13.13
N GLY A 230 18.63 -16.56 -13.83
CA GLY A 230 19.22 -16.52 -15.18
C GLY A 230 18.44 -17.30 -16.24
N ARG A 231 17.15 -17.57 -16.01
CA ARG A 231 16.29 -18.39 -16.89
C ARG A 231 14.82 -17.99 -16.78
N GLY A 232 14.04 -18.32 -17.80
CA GLY A 232 12.57 -18.23 -17.72
C GLY A 232 12.01 -19.09 -16.59
N VAL A 233 11.06 -18.55 -15.83
CA VAL A 233 10.37 -19.23 -14.73
C VAL A 233 8.92 -19.44 -15.15
N GLN A 234 8.36 -20.62 -14.90
CA GLN A 234 6.94 -20.86 -15.13
C GLN A 234 6.13 -20.12 -14.05
N ALA A 235 5.13 -19.33 -14.47
CA ALA A 235 4.19 -18.72 -13.54
C ALA A 235 3.41 -19.80 -12.78
N LEU A 236 3.26 -19.62 -11.46
CA LEU A 236 2.45 -20.50 -10.61
C LEU A 236 1.02 -20.59 -11.14
N GLY A 237 0.46 -21.81 -11.16
CA GLY A 237 -0.91 -22.06 -11.58
C GLY A 237 -1.10 -22.26 -13.08
N ARG A 238 -0.06 -22.18 -13.92
CA ARG A 238 -0.16 -22.53 -15.35
C ARG A 238 -0.62 -23.98 -15.58
N GLU A 239 -0.27 -24.86 -14.64
CA GLU A 239 -0.70 -26.26 -14.56
C GLU A 239 -2.22 -26.45 -14.41
N TYR A 240 -2.97 -25.42 -14.02
CA TYR A 240 -4.44 -25.45 -13.97
C TYR A 240 -5.11 -24.88 -15.23
N PHE A 241 -4.34 -24.32 -16.17
CA PHE A 241 -4.86 -23.82 -17.45
C PHE A 241 -4.54 -24.80 -18.58
N SER A 242 -5.55 -25.54 -19.02
CA SER A 242 -5.44 -26.32 -20.27
C SER A 242 -5.36 -25.40 -21.49
N ALA A 243 -4.66 -25.83 -22.54
CA ALA A 243 -4.43 -25.02 -23.74
C ALA A 243 -5.72 -24.65 -24.52
N ASP A 244 -6.83 -25.34 -24.25
CA ASP A 244 -8.11 -25.16 -24.92
C ASP A 244 -8.99 -24.09 -24.26
N GLN A 245 -8.65 -23.61 -23.06
CA GLN A 245 -9.36 -22.50 -22.40
C GLN A 245 -8.82 -21.14 -22.86
N LYS A 246 -9.10 -20.80 -24.12
CA LYS A 246 -9.10 -19.38 -24.52
C LYS A 246 -10.26 -18.68 -23.78
N ARG A 247 -9.98 -17.54 -23.15
CA ARG A 247 -11.02 -16.68 -22.60
C ARG A 247 -11.85 -16.08 -23.74
N GLU A 248 -13.16 -16.27 -23.68
CA GLU A 248 -14.16 -15.42 -24.35
C GLU A 248 -14.46 -14.16 -23.49
#